data_AF-M4CK84-F1
#
_entry.id   AF-M4CK84-F1
#
_cell.length_a   1.000
_cell.length_b   1.000
_cell.length_c   1.000
_cell.angle_alpha   90.00
_cell.angle_beta   90.00
_cell.angle_gamma   90.00
#
_symmetry.space_group_name_H-M   'P 1'
#
loop_
_entity.id
_entity.type
_entity.pdbx_description
1 polymer ?
#
loop_
_entity_poly.entity_id
_entity_poly.type
_entity_poly.pdbx_seq_one_letter_code
_entity_poly.pdbx_strand_id
1 'polypeptide(L)'
;MSSLEESLRSLSLDYLNLLINGQAFSDVTFSVEGRLVHAHRCILAARSLFFRKFFCGTDSPQPGTGIDPTRHGSVPASPTRGSQAPAGVIPVNSVGYAVFLLLLQFLYSGQVSIVPQKHEPRPNCGERGCWHTHCSAAFDLALDTLAPSRYFGVEQLALLTHVSLSLSLSLFTHHAHPKART
;
A
#
# COMPACT_ATOMS: atom_id res chain seq x y z
N MET A 1 18.31 -22.92 1.79
CA MET A 1 17.88 -21.53 2.00
C MET A 1 18.69 -21.00 3.15
N SER A 2 19.29 -19.81 3.01
CA SER A 2 20.21 -19.28 4.03
C SER A 2 19.43 -18.88 5.29
N SER A 3 20.05 -18.98 6.48
CA SER A 3 19.45 -18.56 7.76
C SER A 3 18.92 -17.10 7.73
N LEU A 4 19.57 -16.24 6.95
CA LEU A 4 19.15 -14.85 6.73
C LEU A 4 17.83 -14.74 5.96
N GLU A 5 17.65 -15.54 4.90
CA GLU A 5 16.40 -15.54 4.12
C GLU A 5 15.21 -15.93 4.98
N GLU A 6 15.38 -16.92 5.86
CA GLU A 6 14.33 -17.36 6.78
C GLU A 6 13.99 -16.27 7.80
N SER A 7 15.01 -15.59 8.34
CA SER A 7 14.82 -14.46 9.25
C SER A 7 14.06 -13.31 8.59
N LEU A 8 14.40 -12.96 7.34
CA LEU A 8 13.70 -11.91 6.59
C LEU A 8 12.25 -12.30 6.27
N ARG A 9 11.99 -13.58 5.97
CA ARG A 9 10.63 -14.08 5.78
C ARG A 9 9.79 -14.01 7.04
N SER A 10 10.35 -14.42 8.18
CA SER A 10 9.68 -14.31 9.48
C SER A 10 9.30 -12.86 9.74
N LEU A 11 10.26 -11.93 9.59
CA LEU A 11 10.01 -10.50 9.79
C LEU A 11 8.89 -9.97 8.87
N SER A 12 8.92 -10.37 7.59
CA SER A 12 7.91 -9.99 6.62
C SER A 12 6.51 -10.46 7.03
N LEU A 13 6.41 -11.68 7.56
CA LEU A 13 5.16 -12.27 8.03
C LEU A 13 4.66 -11.60 9.32
N ASP A 14 5.56 -11.26 10.24
CA ASP A 14 5.23 -10.56 11.49
C ASP A 14 4.59 -9.19 11.19
N TYR A 15 5.13 -8.43 10.23
CA TYR A 15 4.53 -7.16 9.81
C TYR A 15 3.19 -7.35 9.06
N LEU A 16 3.02 -8.40 8.26
CA LEU A 16 1.70 -8.70 7.68
C LEU A 16 0.67 -9.07 8.74
N ASN A 17 1.07 -9.85 9.74
CA ASN A 17 0.22 -10.17 10.89
C ASN A 17 -0.17 -8.90 11.65
N LEU A 18 0.74 -7.92 11.79
CA LEU A 18 0.40 -6.61 12.34
C LEU A 18 -0.63 -5.86 11.49
N LEU A 19 -0.53 -5.91 10.16
CA LEU A 19 -1.53 -5.28 9.27
C LEU A 19 -2.92 -5.94 9.39
N ILE A 20 -2.97 -7.28 9.49
CA ILE A 20 -4.23 -8.04 9.48
C ILE A 20 -4.89 -8.07 10.86
N ASN A 21 -4.11 -8.37 11.90
CA ASN A 21 -4.61 -8.65 13.26
C ASN A 21 -4.26 -7.55 14.27
N GLY A 22 -3.40 -6.59 13.91
CA GLY A 22 -2.91 -5.55 14.81
C GLY A 22 -3.78 -4.30 14.90
N GLN A 23 -5.07 -4.39 14.61
CA GLN A 23 -5.98 -3.22 14.57
C GLN A 23 -5.97 -2.41 15.88
N ALA A 24 -5.82 -3.08 17.03
CA ALA A 24 -5.75 -2.44 18.35
C ALA A 24 -4.55 -1.49 18.51
N PHE A 25 -3.51 -1.65 17.68
CA PHE A 25 -2.30 -0.81 17.68
C PHE A 25 -2.32 0.25 16.56
N SER A 26 -3.37 0.28 15.74
CA SER A 26 -3.49 1.23 14.64
C SER A 26 -3.72 2.66 15.16
N ASP A 27 -3.01 3.62 14.56
CA ASP A 27 -3.10 5.06 14.86
C ASP A 27 -3.64 5.87 13.67
N VAL A 28 -4.06 5.19 12.60
CA VAL A 28 -4.75 5.77 11.45
C VAL A 28 -5.74 4.78 10.86
N THR A 29 -6.89 5.29 10.40
CA THR A 29 -7.92 4.51 9.70
C THR A 29 -8.27 5.20 8.39
N PHE A 30 -8.30 4.44 7.30
CA PHE A 30 -8.73 4.90 5.98
C PHE A 30 -10.13 4.38 5.65
N SER A 31 -10.92 5.16 4.91
CA SER A 31 -12.14 4.66 4.25
C SER A 31 -11.87 4.53 2.75
N VAL A 32 -11.98 3.32 2.22
CA VAL A 32 -11.75 3.01 0.81
C VAL A 32 -12.98 2.25 0.32
N GLU A 33 -13.72 2.79 -0.65
CA GLU A 33 -14.98 2.20 -1.14
C GLU A 33 -15.98 1.87 0.00
N GLY A 34 -16.03 2.73 1.02
CA GLY A 34 -16.89 2.56 2.21
C GLY A 34 -16.37 1.53 3.23
N ARG A 35 -15.22 0.90 2.97
CA ARG A 35 -14.59 -0.09 3.88
C ARG A 35 -13.52 0.57 4.72
N LEU A 36 -13.49 0.26 6.02
CA LEU A 36 -12.46 0.76 6.92
C LEU A 36 -11.19 -0.09 6.84
N VAL A 37 -10.05 0.58 6.78
CA VAL A 37 -8.71 -0.04 6.73
C VAL A 37 -7.83 0.59 7.81
N HIS A 38 -7.48 -0.21 8.82
CA HIS A 38 -6.62 0.19 9.93
C HIS A 38 -5.14 0.06 9.56
N ALA A 39 -4.31 1.03 9.93
CA ALA A 39 -2.88 1.04 9.63
C ALA A 39 -2.05 1.82 10.66
N HIS A 40 -0.74 1.86 10.45
CA HIS A 40 0.25 2.43 11.36
C HIS A 40 1.05 3.54 10.65
N ARG A 41 0.89 4.79 11.09
CA ARG A 41 1.52 5.99 10.49
C ARG A 41 3.03 5.84 10.39
N CYS A 42 3.68 5.29 11.40
CA CYS A 42 5.13 5.13 11.46
C CYS A 42 5.66 4.25 10.32
N ILE A 43 5.01 3.11 10.05
CA ILE A 43 5.37 2.19 8.97
C ILE A 43 5.15 2.88 7.63
N LEU A 44 3.97 3.49 7.43
CA LEU A 44 3.63 4.18 6.20
C LEU A 44 4.61 5.33 5.88
N ALA A 45 4.92 6.19 6.85
CA ALA A 45 5.85 7.30 6.69
C ALA A 45 7.32 6.86 6.48
N ALA A 46 7.72 5.73 7.06
CA ALA A 46 9.04 5.16 6.83
C ALA A 46 9.19 4.63 5.39
N ARG A 47 8.12 4.06 4.84
CA ARG A 47 8.14 3.28 3.59
C ARG A 47 7.58 4.03 2.38
N SER A 48 6.97 5.20 2.58
CA SER A 48 6.42 6.05 1.52
C SER A 48 6.66 7.54 1.85
N LEU A 49 7.32 8.24 0.93
CA LEU A 49 7.53 9.69 1.04
C LEU A 49 6.21 10.47 0.95
N PHE A 50 5.22 9.94 0.23
CA PHE A 50 3.88 10.52 0.20
C PHE A 50 3.29 10.53 1.62
N PHE A 51 3.23 9.37 2.27
CA PHE A 51 2.65 9.26 3.62
C PHE A 51 3.47 10.04 4.65
N ARG A 52 4.79 10.09 4.50
CA ARG A 52 5.65 10.95 5.32
C ARG A 52 5.22 12.41 5.24
N LYS A 53 5.12 12.97 4.04
CA LYS A 53 4.70 14.37 3.82
C LYS A 53 3.26 14.58 4.29
N PHE A 54 2.38 13.63 3.98
CA PHE A 54 0.97 13.68 4.35
C PHE A 54 0.78 13.77 5.87
N PHE A 55 1.48 12.94 6.65
CA PHE A 55 1.38 12.97 8.11
C PHE A 55 2.17 14.10 8.77
N CYS A 56 3.32 14.53 8.21
CA CYS A 56 4.07 15.66 8.76
C CYS A 56 3.41 17.02 8.44
N GLY A 57 2.73 17.14 7.30
CA GLY A 57 2.06 18.38 6.88
C GLY A 57 0.77 18.70 7.66
N THR A 58 0.13 17.68 8.25
CA THR A 58 -1.02 17.85 9.13
C THR A 58 -0.67 18.40 10.50
N ASP A 59 0.62 18.47 10.86
CA ASP A 59 1.10 19.09 12.09
C ASP A 59 1.44 20.59 11.92
N SER A 60 1.03 21.19 10.80
CA SER A 60 1.18 22.64 10.62
C SER A 60 0.31 23.38 11.66
N PRO A 61 0.90 24.27 12.49
CA PRO A 61 0.11 25.07 13.40
C PRO A 61 -0.82 25.95 12.57
N GLN A 62 -2.13 25.88 12.82
CA GLN A 62 -3.08 26.85 12.30
C GLN A 62 -2.56 28.26 12.65
N PRO A 63 -2.36 29.16 11.67
CA PRO A 63 -2.12 30.57 12.00
C PRO A 63 -3.47 31.18 12.36
N GLY A 64 -3.82 31.23 13.65
CA GLY A 64 -5.10 31.82 14.01
C GLY A 64 -5.56 31.74 15.46
N THR A 65 -4.75 32.17 16.43
CA THR A 65 -5.29 32.87 17.61
C THR A 65 -4.27 33.89 18.11
N GLY A 66 -4.64 35.17 17.98
CA GLY A 66 -4.14 36.37 18.67
C GLY A 66 -2.79 36.35 19.37
N ILE A 67 -1.86 37.16 18.84
CA ILE A 67 -0.69 37.64 19.57
C ILE A 67 -1.20 38.59 20.67
N ASP A 68 -1.00 38.21 21.93
CA ASP A 68 -1.13 39.13 23.08
C ASP A 68 0.29 39.35 23.65
N PRO A 69 0.91 40.53 23.46
CA PRO A 69 2.35 40.72 23.69
C PRO A 69 2.68 41.09 25.14
N THR A 70 2.19 40.35 26.14
CA THR A 70 2.66 40.51 27.52
C THR A 70 2.65 39.19 28.31
N ARG A 71 3.68 38.36 28.17
CA ARG A 71 4.11 37.52 29.30
C ARG A 71 5.58 37.11 29.21
N HIS A 72 6.35 37.58 30.17
CA HIS A 72 7.73 37.22 30.44
C HIS A 72 7.85 35.75 30.91
N GLY A 73 8.88 35.07 30.40
CA GLY A 73 9.65 34.05 31.11
C GLY A 73 9.09 32.62 31.12
N SER A 74 9.79 31.68 30.45
CA SER A 74 10.40 30.46 31.02
C SER A 74 10.52 29.29 30.01
N VAL A 75 11.77 28.79 29.88
CA VAL A 75 12.30 27.47 29.42
C VAL A 75 11.80 26.83 28.10
N PRO A 76 12.71 26.44 27.16
CA PRO A 76 12.35 25.49 26.11
C PRO A 76 12.44 24.06 26.67
N ALA A 77 11.31 23.52 27.15
CA ALA A 77 11.16 22.11 27.44
C ALA A 77 10.78 21.34 26.16
N SER A 78 11.48 20.23 25.94
CA SER A 78 11.37 19.18 24.93
C SER A 78 10.04 19.01 24.17
N PRO A 79 10.06 18.62 22.87
CA PRO A 79 8.84 18.27 22.16
C PRO A 79 8.39 16.86 22.55
N THR A 80 7.74 16.71 23.70
CA THR A 80 6.76 15.63 23.89
C THR A 80 5.50 16.00 23.12
N ARG A 81 5.42 15.60 21.84
CA ARG A 81 4.18 15.64 21.05
C ARG A 81 4.01 14.36 20.26
N GLY A 82 3.81 13.27 20.99
CA GLY A 82 2.99 12.18 20.50
C GLY A 82 1.52 12.56 20.68
N SER A 83 0.71 12.23 19.68
CA SER A 83 -0.73 12.02 19.78
C SER A 83 -1.61 13.26 19.98
N GLN A 84 -2.18 13.75 18.88
CA GLN A 84 -3.63 13.71 18.61
C GLN A 84 -3.95 14.62 17.42
N ALA A 85 -3.71 14.12 16.20
CA ALA A 85 -4.63 14.46 15.12
C ALA A 85 -5.95 13.72 15.44
N PRO A 86 -7.13 14.31 15.17
CA PRO A 86 -8.39 13.65 15.50
C PRO A 86 -8.41 12.27 14.83
N ALA A 87 -8.97 11.30 15.55
CA ALA A 87 -9.27 9.94 15.10
C ALA A 87 -10.34 9.94 13.98
N GLY A 88 -10.17 10.81 12.98
CA GLY A 88 -10.98 10.90 11.79
C GLY A 88 -10.55 9.84 10.81
N VAL A 89 -11.53 9.19 10.21
CA VAL A 89 -11.31 8.26 9.10
C VAL A 89 -10.89 9.07 7.87
N ILE A 90 -9.75 8.72 7.27
CA ILE A 90 -9.20 9.41 6.10
C ILE A 90 -9.80 8.81 4.82
N PRO A 91 -10.56 9.57 4.01
CA PRO A 91 -11.11 9.04 2.77
C PRO A 91 -10.03 8.81 1.71
N VAL A 92 -10.15 7.71 0.98
CA VAL A 92 -9.33 7.36 -0.19
C VAL A 92 -10.27 7.09 -1.35
N ASN A 93 -10.37 8.05 -2.27
CA ASN A 93 -11.34 8.02 -3.37
C ASN A 93 -10.72 7.65 -4.71
N SER A 94 -9.39 7.79 -4.84
CA SER A 94 -8.70 7.64 -6.13
C SER A 94 -8.30 6.21 -6.46
N VAL A 95 -8.48 5.28 -5.53
CA VAL A 95 -7.94 3.91 -5.60
C VAL A 95 -8.93 2.94 -4.99
N GLY A 96 -9.20 1.83 -5.70
CA GLY A 96 -10.09 0.77 -5.21
C GLY A 96 -9.50 0.00 -4.03
N TYR A 97 -10.37 -0.68 -3.27
CA TYR A 97 -9.99 -1.36 -2.03
C TYR A 97 -8.88 -2.40 -2.23
N ALA A 98 -8.98 -3.22 -3.28
CA ALA A 98 -8.01 -4.27 -3.56
C ALA A 98 -6.61 -3.71 -3.82
N VAL A 99 -6.51 -2.62 -4.60
CA VAL A 99 -5.24 -1.96 -4.92
C VAL A 99 -4.66 -1.27 -3.67
N PHE A 100 -5.51 -0.65 -2.86
CA PHE A 100 -5.06 -0.02 -1.62
C PHE A 100 -4.52 -1.07 -0.63
N LEU A 101 -5.18 -2.22 -0.48
CA LEU A 101 -4.64 -3.32 0.32
C LEU A 101 -3.32 -3.86 -0.23
N LEU A 102 -3.19 -3.99 -1.55
CA LEU A 102 -1.95 -4.46 -2.19
C LEU A 102 -0.77 -3.50 -1.88
N LEU A 103 -1.03 -2.18 -1.94
CA LEU A 103 -0.08 -1.15 -1.53
C LEU A 103 0.34 -1.33 -0.07
N LEU A 104 -0.62 -1.50 0.84
CA LEU A 104 -0.32 -1.70 2.26
C LEU A 104 0.47 -2.98 2.50
N GLN A 105 0.08 -4.10 1.90
CA GLN A 105 0.81 -5.37 2.01
C GLN A 105 2.27 -5.22 1.58
N PHE A 106 2.53 -4.50 0.48
CA PHE A 106 3.89 -4.20 0.04
C PHE A 106 4.65 -3.29 1.01
N LEU A 107 4.00 -2.24 1.54
CA LEU A 107 4.64 -1.33 2.49
C LEU A 107 5.04 -2.05 3.79
N TYR A 108 4.24 -3.02 4.25
CA TYR A 108 4.51 -3.77 5.48
C TYR A 108 5.51 -4.91 5.29
N SER A 109 5.41 -5.68 4.20
CA SER A 109 6.20 -6.89 4.00
C SER A 109 7.41 -6.73 3.07
N GLY A 110 7.43 -5.67 2.26
CA GLY A 110 8.38 -5.53 1.15
C GLY A 110 8.17 -6.54 0.01
N GLN A 111 7.13 -7.36 0.10
CA GLN A 111 6.76 -8.38 -0.89
C GLN A 111 5.38 -8.07 -1.44
N VAL A 112 5.18 -8.40 -2.71
CA VAL A 112 3.86 -8.32 -3.33
C VAL A 112 3.66 -9.53 -4.23
N SER A 113 2.62 -10.30 -3.97
CA SER A 113 2.23 -11.42 -4.83
C SER A 113 1.26 -10.91 -5.89
N ILE A 114 1.78 -10.26 -6.94
CA ILE A 114 0.98 -9.95 -8.15
C ILE A 114 0.68 -11.26 -8.91
N VAL A 115 1.55 -12.27 -8.72
CA VAL A 115 1.38 -13.65 -9.18
C VAL A 115 0.42 -14.38 -8.23
N PRO A 116 -0.68 -14.99 -8.71
CA PRO A 116 -1.68 -15.54 -7.81
C PRO A 116 -1.25 -16.86 -7.17
N GLN A 117 -1.51 -16.99 -5.87
CA GLN A 117 -1.47 -18.27 -5.17
C GLN A 117 -2.59 -19.16 -5.75
N LYS A 118 -2.26 -20.43 -5.99
CA LYS A 118 -3.00 -21.40 -6.83
C LYS A 118 -4.50 -21.63 -6.49
N HIS A 119 -5.05 -21.04 -5.44
CA HIS A 119 -6.37 -21.37 -4.91
C HIS A 119 -7.28 -20.20 -4.52
N GLU A 120 -6.94 -18.93 -4.75
CA GLU A 120 -7.82 -17.82 -4.37
C GLU A 120 -8.64 -17.28 -5.56
N PRO A 121 -9.99 -17.30 -5.50
CA PRO A 121 -10.83 -16.78 -6.57
C PRO A 121 -10.70 -15.25 -6.66
N ARG A 122 -10.33 -14.74 -7.84
CA ARG A 122 -10.34 -13.28 -8.07
C ARG A 122 -11.77 -12.79 -8.19
N PRO A 123 -12.12 -11.62 -7.61
CA PRO A 123 -13.46 -11.05 -7.73
C PRO A 123 -13.91 -10.81 -9.18
N ASN A 124 -12.97 -10.70 -10.13
CA ASN A 124 -13.26 -10.50 -11.57
C ASN A 124 -12.81 -11.68 -12.46
N CYS A 125 -12.56 -12.87 -11.91
CA CYS A 125 -12.23 -14.06 -12.70
C CYS A 125 -13.24 -15.19 -12.47
N GLY A 126 -14.14 -15.41 -13.43
CA GLY A 126 -15.19 -16.42 -13.34
C GLY A 126 -14.75 -17.86 -13.69
N GLU A 127 -13.51 -18.07 -14.16
CA GLU A 127 -13.07 -19.38 -14.63
C GLU A 127 -12.26 -20.15 -13.59
N ARG A 128 -12.77 -21.33 -13.18
CA ARG A 128 -12.12 -22.26 -12.24
C ARG A 128 -10.82 -22.90 -12.75
N GLY A 129 -10.44 -22.66 -14.01
CA GLY A 129 -9.28 -23.25 -14.66
C GLY A 129 -8.24 -22.24 -15.18
N CYS A 130 -8.35 -20.96 -14.81
CA CYS A 130 -7.45 -19.94 -15.36
C CYS A 130 -6.03 -20.07 -14.79
N TRP A 131 -5.05 -20.03 -15.70
CA TRP A 131 -3.65 -19.85 -15.34
C TRP A 131 -3.45 -18.38 -15.04
N HIS A 132 -3.55 -17.98 -13.77
CA HIS A 132 -3.72 -16.57 -13.44
C HIS A 132 -2.54 -15.64 -13.84
N THR A 133 -1.43 -16.17 -14.34
CA THR A 133 -0.38 -15.40 -15.03
C THR A 133 -0.81 -14.86 -16.40
N HIS A 134 -1.88 -15.39 -16.97
CA HIS A 134 -2.47 -15.05 -18.28
C HIS A 134 -3.94 -14.60 -18.20
N CYS A 135 -4.45 -14.38 -16.99
CA CYS A 135 -5.82 -13.90 -16.82
C CYS A 135 -5.89 -12.40 -17.06
N SER A 136 -6.86 -11.92 -17.84
CA SER A 136 -7.12 -10.47 -18.03
C SER A 136 -7.24 -9.75 -16.69
N ALA A 137 -7.88 -10.36 -15.70
CA ALA A 137 -7.99 -9.80 -14.34
C ALA A 137 -6.64 -9.61 -13.64
N ALA A 138 -5.57 -10.32 -14.03
CA ALA A 138 -4.22 -10.10 -13.53
C ALA A 138 -3.56 -8.87 -14.15
N PHE A 139 -3.77 -8.71 -15.45
CA PHE A 139 -3.30 -7.56 -16.21
C PHE A 139 -4.02 -6.29 -15.76
N ASP A 140 -5.35 -6.35 -15.60
CA ASP A 140 -6.17 -5.23 -15.13
C ASP A 140 -5.74 -4.80 -13.72
N LEU A 141 -5.55 -5.75 -12.78
CA LEU A 141 -5.06 -5.42 -11.45
C LEU A 141 -3.66 -4.78 -11.48
N ALA A 142 -2.76 -5.26 -12.36
CA ALA A 142 -1.43 -4.68 -12.49
C ALA A 142 -1.47 -3.26 -13.06
N LEU A 143 -2.36 -2.99 -14.04
CA LEU A 143 -2.61 -1.65 -14.56
C LEU A 143 -3.20 -0.73 -13.48
N ASP A 144 -4.21 -1.21 -12.76
CA ASP A 144 -4.89 -0.48 -11.69
C ASP A 144 -3.94 -0.16 -10.52
N THR A 145 -2.88 -0.96 -10.34
CA THR A 145 -1.86 -0.74 -9.30
C THR A 145 -0.79 0.25 -9.73
N LEU A 146 -0.50 0.35 -11.03
CA LEU A 146 0.66 1.09 -11.52
C LEU A 146 0.58 2.58 -11.21
N ALA A 147 -0.50 3.27 -11.59
CA ALA A 147 -0.64 4.70 -11.33
C ALA A 147 -0.70 5.02 -9.82
N PRO A 148 -1.49 4.31 -9.00
CA PRO A 148 -1.47 4.46 -7.54
C PRO A 148 -0.10 4.26 -6.89
N SER A 149 0.66 3.25 -7.30
CA SER A 149 2.00 3.01 -6.71
C SER A 149 2.94 4.19 -6.89
N ARG A 150 2.89 4.87 -8.05
CA ARG A 150 3.64 6.11 -8.28
C ARG A 150 3.08 7.27 -7.45
N TYR A 151 1.76 7.42 -7.41
CA TYR A 151 1.10 8.47 -6.63
C TYR A 151 1.46 8.41 -5.14
N PHE A 152 1.41 7.21 -4.55
CA PHE A 152 1.79 6.97 -3.16
C PHE A 152 3.32 6.89 -2.94
N GLY A 153 4.14 7.16 -3.96
CA GLY A 153 5.60 7.17 -3.83
C GLY A 153 6.19 5.82 -3.45
N VAL A 154 5.59 4.72 -3.93
CA VAL A 154 6.04 3.34 -3.71
C VAL A 154 6.70 2.83 -5.00
N GLU A 155 7.86 3.42 -5.33
CA GLU A 155 8.52 3.23 -6.63
C GLU A 155 8.90 1.77 -6.92
N GLN A 156 9.30 1.02 -5.90
CA GLN A 156 9.64 -0.40 -6.05
C GLN A 156 8.42 -1.23 -6.47
N LEU A 157 7.23 -0.91 -5.95
CA LEU A 157 6.00 -1.56 -6.40
C LEU A 157 5.68 -1.17 -7.85
N ALA A 158 5.88 0.09 -8.23
CA ALA A 158 5.70 0.53 -9.61
C ALA A 158 6.61 -0.26 -10.58
N LEU A 159 7.88 -0.45 -10.22
CA LEU A 159 8.82 -1.25 -11.02
C LEU A 159 8.38 -2.72 -11.14
N LEU A 160 7.95 -3.34 -10.04
CA LEU A 160 7.44 -4.72 -10.06
C LEU A 160 6.19 -4.86 -10.93
N THR A 161 5.25 -3.91 -10.85
CA THR A 161 4.05 -3.91 -11.71
C THR A 161 4.41 -3.72 -13.18
N HIS A 162 5.38 -2.87 -13.52
CA HIS A 162 5.88 -2.71 -14.89
C HIS A 162 6.49 -3.99 -15.45
N VAL A 163 7.34 -4.67 -14.67
CA VAL A 163 7.96 -5.95 -15.08
C VAL A 163 6.87 -7.00 -15.30
N SER A 164 5.88 -7.09 -14.39
CA SER A 164 4.75 -8.00 -14.54
C SER A 164 3.97 -7.74 -15.83
N LEU A 165 3.64 -6.47 -16.13
CA LEU A 165 2.94 -6.09 -17.35
C LEU A 165 3.74 -6.45 -18.61
N SER A 166 5.04 -6.19 -18.60
CA SER A 166 5.95 -6.52 -19.70
C SER A 166 6.00 -8.04 -19.98
N LEU A 167 6.10 -8.85 -18.93
CA LEU A 167 6.06 -10.31 -19.03
C LEU A 167 4.71 -10.80 -19.59
N SER A 168 3.60 -10.29 -19.05
CA SER A 168 2.26 -10.65 -19.54
C SER A 168 2.10 -10.30 -21.03
N LEU A 169 2.48 -9.09 -21.46
CA LEU A 169 2.41 -8.67 -22.87
C LEU A 169 3.29 -9.54 -23.78
N SER A 170 4.52 -9.85 -23.35
CA SER A 170 5.44 -10.69 -24.13
C SER A 170 4.92 -12.13 -24.32
N LEU A 171 4.13 -12.63 -23.38
CA LEU A 171 3.51 -13.95 -23.46
C LEU A 171 2.22 -13.94 -24.30
N PHE A 172 1.46 -12.84 -24.27
CA PHE A 172 0.29 -12.66 -25.12
C PHE A 172 0.67 -12.61 -26.61
N THR A 173 1.77 -11.95 -26.97
CA THR A 173 2.25 -11.90 -28.36
C THR A 173 2.71 -13.26 -28.89
N HIS A 174 3.28 -14.11 -28.04
CA HIS A 174 3.69 -15.47 -28.42
C HIS A 174 2.52 -16.45 -28.61
N HIS A 175 1.37 -16.22 -27.96
CA HIS A 175 0.16 -17.03 -28.13
C HIS A 175 -0.77 -16.55 -29.27
N ALA A 176 -0.54 -15.35 -29.82
CA ALA A 176 -1.34 -14.76 -30.88
C ALA A 176 -0.99 -15.27 -32.30
N HIS A 177 -0.17 -16.32 -32.43
CA HIS A 177 0.02 -17.04 -33.69
C HIS A 177 -0.75 -18.37 -33.65
N PRO A 178 -2.04 -18.43 -34.00
CA PRO A 178 -2.67 -19.69 -34.31
C PRO A 178 -1.92 -20.27 -35.52
N LYS A 179 -1.39 -21.48 -35.36
CA LYS A 179 -0.96 -22.30 -36.50
C LYS A 179 -2.10 -22.30 -37.51
N ALA A 180 -1.88 -21.69 -38.68
CA ALA A 180 -2.74 -21.88 -39.82
C ALA A 180 -2.81 -23.39 -40.08
N ARG A 181 -4.01 -23.95 -39.89
CA ARG A 181 -4.38 -25.29 -40.35
C ARG A 181 -4.46 -25.23 -41.87
N THR A 182 -3.56 -25.97 -42.53
CA THR A 182 -3.78 -26.98 -43.60
C THR A 182 -2.52 -27.11 -44.42
#